data_AF-A0A537V404-F1
#
_entry.id   AF-A0A537V404-F1
#
_cell.length_a   1.000
_cell.length_b   1.000
_cell.length_c   1.000
_cell.angle_alpha   90.00
_cell.angle_beta   90.00
_cell.angle_gamma   90.00
#
_symmetry.space_group_name_H-M   'P 1'
#
loop_
_entity.id
_entity.type
_entity.pdbx_description
1 polymer ?
#
loop_
_entity_poly.entity_id
_entity_poly.type
_entity_poly.pdbx_seq_one_letter_code
_entity_poly.pdbx_strand_id
1 'polypeptide(L)'
;MASERQIAASRRNARKSTGPRSGAGKKRASRNVYRHGLTLSITSSAAYAKQLDRLVREIAGNTEDPILLERARAIAQAELELARVRRVKVALIERASAFGELDPPQAFSSVTQIIRLLNAIDRGRVPSFPEPVDSSATMPSQEPDRSAEAIRRVLPELRKLDRYELRAAARRDRAVSIFLIEKSIGPTNNCEAQNEPNFSQFIE
;
A
#
# COMPACT_ATOMS: atom_id res chain seq x y z
N MET A 1 19.32 9.86 21.52
CA MET A 1 20.58 9.30 20.98
C MET A 1 20.51 7.78 21.00
N ALA A 2 21.09 7.09 20.01
CA ALA A 2 21.08 5.62 19.99
C ALA A 2 22.07 5.04 21.01
N SER A 3 21.68 3.99 21.74
CA SER A 3 22.56 3.38 22.75
C SER A 3 23.72 2.61 22.11
N GLU A 4 24.81 2.38 22.84
CA GLU A 4 25.94 1.58 22.35
C GLU A 4 25.52 0.19 21.84
N ARG A 5 24.54 -0.43 22.51
CA ARG A 5 23.96 -1.70 22.06
C ARG A 5 23.26 -1.57 20.72
N GLN A 6 22.51 -0.49 20.50
CA GLN A 6 21.86 -0.21 19.20
C GLN A 6 22.89 0.09 18.11
N ILE A 7 23.96 0.84 18.42
CA ILE A 7 25.04 1.15 17.48
C ILE A 7 25.78 -0.13 17.07
N ALA A 8 26.13 -0.99 18.02
CA ALA A 8 26.79 -2.27 17.75
C ALA A 8 25.92 -3.21 16.91
N ALA A 9 24.62 -3.29 17.22
CA ALA A 9 23.65 -4.07 16.44
C ALA A 9 23.50 -3.53 15.01
N SER A 10 23.40 -2.20 14.84
CA SER A 10 23.31 -1.55 13.54
C SER A 10 24.57 -1.80 12.70
N ARG A 11 25.76 -1.72 13.30
CA ARG A 11 27.04 -2.07 12.63
C ARG A 11 27.09 -3.54 12.18
N ARG A 12 26.61 -4.47 13.02
CA ARG A 12 26.57 -5.91 12.69
C ARG A 12 25.57 -6.19 11.57
N ASN A 13 24.41 -5.54 11.58
CA ASN A 13 23.40 -5.66 10.52
C ASN A 13 23.87 -5.01 9.22
N ALA A 14 24.56 -3.87 9.29
CA ALA A 14 25.14 -3.20 8.13
C ALA A 14 26.22 -4.06 7.46
N ARG A 15 27.04 -4.80 8.23
CA ARG A 15 28.00 -5.78 7.68
C ARG A 15 27.33 -6.96 6.99
N LYS A 16 26.12 -7.36 7.42
CA LYS A 16 25.31 -8.43 6.80
C LYS A 16 24.40 -7.94 5.67
N SER A 17 24.22 -6.63 5.53
CA SER A 17 23.38 -6.04 4.48
C SER A 17 24.07 -6.13 3.12
N THR A 18 23.51 -6.94 2.24
CA THR A 18 23.93 -7.12 0.84
C THR A 18 23.23 -6.14 -0.11
N GLY A 19 22.77 -4.99 0.41
CA GLY A 19 22.15 -3.95 -0.39
C GLY A 19 23.09 -3.46 -1.52
N PRO A 20 22.53 -2.93 -2.63
CA PRO A 20 23.32 -2.57 -3.80
C PRO A 20 24.33 -1.45 -3.50
N ARG A 21 25.63 -1.76 -3.60
CA ARG A 21 26.73 -0.81 -3.35
C ARG A 21 27.11 0.02 -4.58
N SER A 22 26.79 -0.46 -5.78
CA SER A 22 27.10 0.21 -7.05
C SER A 22 25.97 1.12 -7.54
N GLY A 23 26.31 2.14 -8.35
CA GLY A 23 25.31 3.02 -8.96
C GLY A 23 24.29 2.29 -9.84
N ALA A 24 24.73 1.27 -10.59
CA ALA A 24 23.85 0.41 -11.37
C ALA A 24 22.93 -0.45 -10.49
N GLY A 25 23.44 -0.98 -9.37
CA GLY A 25 22.64 -1.71 -8.38
C GLY A 25 21.58 -0.82 -7.74
N LYS A 26 21.93 0.43 -7.39
CA LYS A 26 20.98 1.41 -6.86
C LYS A 26 19.88 1.76 -7.88
N LYS A 27 20.23 1.97 -9.17
CA LYS A 27 19.25 2.18 -10.25
C LYS A 27 18.33 0.97 -10.47
N ARG A 28 18.84 -0.25 -10.31
CA ARG A 28 18.02 -1.47 -10.40
C ARG A 28 17.08 -1.61 -9.20
N ALA A 29 17.56 -1.29 -8.00
CA ALA A 29 16.74 -1.30 -6.79
C ALA A 29 15.70 -0.17 -6.77
N SER A 30 16.00 1.02 -7.30
CA SER A 30 14.99 2.09 -7.45
C SER A 30 13.89 1.70 -8.44
N ARG A 31 14.20 0.85 -9.43
CA ARG A 31 13.20 0.26 -10.33
C ARG A 31 12.23 -0.72 -9.65
N ASN A 32 12.55 -1.25 -8.45
CA ASN A 32 11.60 -2.08 -7.69
C ASN A 32 10.33 -1.32 -7.31
N VAL A 33 10.43 0.01 -7.19
CA VAL A 33 9.29 0.92 -6.96
C VAL A 33 8.27 0.78 -8.10
N TYR A 34 8.74 0.68 -9.36
CA TYR A 34 7.91 0.55 -10.56
C TYR A 34 7.30 -0.85 -10.72
N ARG A 35 8.02 -1.89 -10.31
CA ARG A 35 7.56 -3.28 -10.46
C ARG A 35 6.29 -3.59 -9.66
N HIS A 36 6.11 -2.93 -8.52
CA HIS A 36 4.96 -3.19 -7.64
C HIS A 36 3.93 -2.06 -7.65
N GLY A 37 4.18 -0.94 -8.35
CA GLY A 37 3.22 0.16 -8.62
C GLY A 37 2.70 0.93 -7.40
N LEU A 38 2.74 0.35 -6.21
CA LEU A 38 2.18 0.89 -4.97
C LEU A 38 3.04 2.01 -4.38
N THR A 39 4.31 2.06 -4.76
CA THR A 39 5.30 3.02 -4.25
C THR A 39 5.46 4.24 -5.16
N LEU A 40 4.85 4.26 -6.36
CA LEU A 40 4.97 5.38 -7.30
C LEU A 40 3.79 6.34 -7.26
N SER A 41 4.14 7.61 -7.06
CA SER A 41 3.52 8.77 -7.69
C SER A 41 2.05 9.09 -7.37
N ILE A 42 1.66 9.06 -6.10
CA ILE A 42 0.39 9.70 -5.66
C ILE A 42 0.60 10.80 -4.61
N THR A 43 1.77 10.82 -3.95
CA THR A 43 2.19 11.89 -3.04
C THR A 43 2.26 13.28 -3.69
N SER A 44 2.20 13.36 -5.03
CA SER A 44 2.29 14.59 -5.81
C SER A 44 0.94 15.14 -6.30
N SER A 45 -0.20 14.52 -5.95
CA SER A 45 -1.51 15.07 -6.34
C SER A 45 -1.97 16.18 -5.38
N ALA A 46 -2.56 17.24 -5.91
CA ALA A 46 -3.09 18.34 -5.10
C ALA A 46 -4.20 17.88 -4.14
N ALA A 47 -5.00 16.88 -4.54
CA ALA A 47 -6.01 16.27 -3.70
C ALA A 47 -5.39 15.54 -2.49
N TYR A 48 -4.28 14.83 -2.69
CA TYR A 48 -3.55 14.17 -1.61
C TYR A 48 -2.94 15.20 -0.65
N ALA A 49 -2.32 16.26 -1.17
CA ALA A 49 -1.76 17.34 -0.33
C ALA A 49 -2.86 17.99 0.54
N LYS A 50 -4.03 18.28 -0.04
CA LYS A 50 -5.17 18.83 0.70
C LYS A 50 -5.68 17.88 1.79
N GLN A 51 -5.78 16.58 1.49
CA GLN A 51 -6.18 15.57 2.48
C GLN A 51 -5.15 15.44 3.60
N LEU A 52 -3.86 15.46 3.25
CA LEU A 52 -2.78 15.42 4.22
C LEU A 52 -2.81 16.65 5.14
N ASP A 53 -2.89 17.86 4.59
CA ASP A 53 -2.91 19.10 5.38
C ASP A 53 -4.13 19.16 6.30
N ARG A 54 -5.29 18.68 5.83
CA ARG A 54 -6.49 18.55 6.66
C ARG A 54 -6.25 17.62 7.86
N LEU A 55 -5.77 16.40 7.61
CA LEU A 55 -5.51 15.43 8.67
C LEU A 55 -4.42 15.91 9.64
N VAL A 56 -3.40 16.61 9.14
CA VAL A 56 -2.36 17.20 10.00
C VAL A 56 -2.96 18.22 10.97
N ARG A 57 -3.84 19.09 10.49
CA ARG A 57 -4.52 20.08 11.34
C ARG A 57 -5.44 19.41 12.36
N GLU A 58 -6.18 18.38 11.95
CA GLU A 58 -7.04 17.60 12.85
C GLU A 58 -6.23 16.90 13.96
N ILE A 59 -5.04 16.36 13.64
CA ILE A 59 -4.17 15.66 14.61
C ILE A 59 -3.41 16.65 15.51
N ALA A 60 -2.84 17.71 14.95
CA ALA A 60 -2.04 18.69 15.69
C ALA A 60 -2.90 19.63 16.55
N GLY A 61 -4.16 19.85 16.19
CA GLY A 61 -5.02 20.84 16.82
C GLY A 61 -4.45 22.25 16.71
N ASN A 62 -4.47 22.99 17.81
CA ASN A 62 -3.94 24.37 17.90
C ASN A 62 -2.43 24.44 18.19
N THR A 63 -1.71 23.33 18.04
CA THR A 63 -0.28 23.27 18.38
C THR A 63 0.56 23.95 17.31
N GLU A 64 1.39 24.91 17.70
CA GLU A 64 2.38 25.55 16.81
C GLU A 64 3.79 24.94 16.92
N ASP A 65 3.99 23.96 17.82
CA ASP A 65 5.26 23.26 17.99
C ASP A 65 5.66 22.53 16.68
N PRO A 66 6.79 22.92 16.05
CA PRO A 66 7.27 22.31 14.82
C PRO A 66 7.49 20.79 14.93
N ILE A 67 7.90 20.31 16.11
CA ILE A 67 8.16 18.88 16.34
C ILE A 67 6.84 18.11 16.29
N LEU A 68 5.83 18.57 17.04
CA LEU A 68 4.51 17.95 17.05
C LEU A 68 3.82 18.03 15.68
N LEU A 69 4.02 19.11 14.92
CA LEU A 69 3.54 19.22 13.54
C LEU A 69 4.19 18.19 12.61
N GLU A 70 5.50 17.96 12.73
CA GLU A 70 6.19 16.93 11.94
C GLU A 70 5.67 15.52 12.28
N ARG A 71 5.42 15.24 13.56
CA ARG A 71 4.82 13.97 13.98
C ARG A 71 3.39 13.80 13.51
N ALA A 72 2.57 14.84 13.62
CA ALA A 72 1.21 14.83 13.09
C ALA A 72 1.20 14.53 11.59
N ARG A 73 2.16 15.10 10.84
CA ARG A 73 2.38 14.77 9.42
C ARG A 73 2.77 13.31 9.20
N ALA A 74 3.64 12.74 10.03
CA ALA A 74 4.00 11.33 9.92
C ALA A 74 2.80 10.39 10.20
N ILE A 75 1.95 10.72 11.18
CA ILE A 75 0.71 9.98 11.47
C ILE A 75 -0.25 10.07 10.27
N ALA A 76 -0.52 11.29 9.79
CA ALA A 76 -1.44 11.53 8.69
C ALA A 76 -1.01 10.80 7.40
N GLN A 77 0.29 10.83 7.08
CA GLN A 77 0.84 10.09 5.93
C GLN A 77 0.60 8.58 6.06
N ALA A 78 0.88 8.01 7.23
CA ALA A 78 0.70 6.58 7.46
C ALA A 78 -0.79 6.17 7.39
N GLU A 79 -1.70 6.99 7.88
CA GLU A 79 -3.14 6.74 7.81
C GLU A 79 -3.65 6.80 6.36
N LEU A 80 -3.21 7.78 5.57
CA LEU A 80 -3.56 7.86 4.14
C LEU A 80 -2.99 6.67 3.34
N GLU A 81 -1.77 6.22 3.65
CA GLU A 81 -1.19 5.01 3.07
C GLU A 81 -2.04 3.77 3.41
N LEU A 82 -2.45 3.63 4.67
CA LEU A 82 -3.27 2.51 5.14
C LEU A 82 -4.63 2.49 4.45
N ALA A 83 -5.33 3.64 4.42
CA ALA A 83 -6.61 3.80 3.75
C ALA A 83 -6.51 3.46 2.26
N ARG A 84 -5.40 3.86 1.60
CA ARG A 84 -5.16 3.52 0.19
C ARG A 84 -5.00 2.02 -0.02
N VAL A 85 -4.19 1.34 0.79
CA VAL A 85 -4.00 -0.12 0.67
C VAL A 85 -5.35 -0.84 0.84
N ARG A 86 -6.17 -0.41 1.81
CA ARG A 86 -7.51 -0.97 2.03
C ARG A 86 -8.44 -0.73 0.83
N ARG A 87 -8.48 0.48 0.27
CA ARG A 87 -9.26 0.78 -0.95
C ARG A 87 -8.85 -0.10 -2.13
N VAL A 88 -7.55 -0.33 -2.31
CA VAL A 88 -7.06 -1.23 -3.37
C VAL A 88 -7.50 -2.67 -3.11
N LYS A 89 -7.43 -3.16 -1.87
CA LYS A 89 -7.92 -4.51 -1.52
C LYS A 89 -9.41 -4.68 -1.84
N VAL A 90 -10.24 -3.70 -1.44
CA VAL A 90 -11.68 -3.68 -1.73
C VAL A 90 -11.93 -3.66 -3.24
N ALA A 91 -11.30 -2.73 -3.98
CA ALA A 91 -11.47 -2.63 -5.43
C ALA A 91 -11.08 -3.90 -6.18
N LEU A 92 -10.05 -4.62 -5.72
CA LEU A 92 -9.68 -5.91 -6.31
C LEU A 92 -10.74 -6.98 -6.06
N ILE A 93 -11.28 -7.06 -4.84
CA ILE A 93 -12.34 -8.02 -4.49
C ILE A 93 -13.62 -7.70 -5.27
N GLU A 94 -14.02 -6.43 -5.34
CA GLU A 94 -15.18 -5.98 -6.12
C GLU A 94 -15.02 -6.31 -7.61
N ARG A 95 -13.84 -6.05 -8.17
CA ARG A 95 -13.53 -6.37 -9.57
C ARG A 95 -13.63 -7.88 -9.83
N ALA A 96 -13.04 -8.70 -8.97
CA ALA A 96 -13.13 -10.15 -9.10
C ALA A 96 -14.58 -10.64 -8.91
N SER A 97 -15.35 -10.02 -8.02
CA SER A 97 -16.77 -10.33 -7.79
C SER A 97 -17.63 -9.98 -8.99
N ALA A 98 -17.36 -8.85 -9.65
CA ALA A 98 -18.11 -8.34 -10.79
C ALA A 98 -17.77 -9.05 -12.10
N PHE A 99 -16.49 -9.31 -12.35
CA PHE A 99 -16.00 -9.77 -13.65
C PHE A 99 -15.43 -11.19 -13.65
N GLY A 100 -15.25 -11.82 -12.48
CA GLY A 100 -14.67 -13.15 -12.35
C GLY A 100 -13.17 -13.23 -12.63
N GLU A 101 -12.57 -12.20 -13.24
CA GLU A 101 -11.14 -12.11 -13.55
C GLU A 101 -10.48 -10.85 -12.94
N LEU A 102 -9.19 -10.96 -12.64
CA LEU A 102 -8.36 -9.85 -12.16
C LEU A 102 -7.79 -9.02 -13.32
N ASP A 103 -7.41 -9.68 -14.41
CA ASP A 103 -6.96 -9.07 -15.66
C ASP A 103 -8.09 -9.17 -16.70
N PRO A 104 -8.27 -8.18 -17.61
CA PRO A 104 -9.11 -8.40 -18.78
C PRO A 104 -8.55 -9.58 -19.58
N PRO A 105 -9.39 -10.37 -20.29
CA PRO A 105 -8.91 -11.52 -21.04
C PRO A 105 -7.88 -11.05 -22.07
N GLN A 106 -6.60 -11.27 -21.77
CA GLN A 106 -5.53 -10.98 -22.72
C GLN A 106 -5.53 -12.15 -23.70
N ALA A 107 -6.05 -11.92 -24.90
CA ALA A 107 -6.02 -12.90 -25.99
C ALA A 107 -4.60 -13.44 -26.26
N PHE A 108 -3.57 -12.71 -25.83
CA PHE A 108 -2.16 -13.11 -25.91
C PHE A 108 -1.46 -12.79 -24.59
N SER A 109 -0.93 -13.80 -23.90
CA SER A 109 -0.19 -13.64 -22.64
C SER A 109 1.27 -13.22 -22.82
N SER A 110 1.74 -13.10 -24.07
CA SER A 110 3.11 -12.65 -24.38
C SER A 110 3.25 -12.14 -25.82
N VAL A 111 4.15 -11.17 -26.02
CA VAL A 111 4.57 -10.69 -27.35
C VAL A 111 5.06 -11.84 -28.24
N THR A 112 5.69 -12.87 -27.65
CA THR A 112 6.13 -14.06 -28.40
C THR A 112 4.97 -14.84 -28.98
N GLN A 113 3.80 -14.85 -28.32
CA GLN A 113 2.59 -15.50 -28.86
C GLN A 113 2.02 -14.70 -30.03
N ILE A 114 2.03 -13.36 -29.95
CA ILE A 114 1.63 -12.47 -31.05
C ILE A 114 2.51 -12.73 -32.28
N ILE A 115 3.83 -12.78 -32.09
CA ILE A 115 4.79 -13.04 -33.19
C ILE A 115 4.54 -14.42 -33.82
N ARG A 116 4.27 -15.46 -33.02
CA ARG A 116 3.96 -16.80 -33.53
C ARG A 116 2.65 -16.83 -34.33
N LEU A 117 1.64 -16.09 -33.88
CA LEU A 117 0.37 -15.95 -34.59
C LEU A 117 0.56 -15.27 -35.94
N LEU A 118 1.23 -14.12 -35.97
CA LEU A 118 1.51 -13.38 -37.21
C LEU A 118 2.26 -14.25 -38.22
N ASN A 119 3.29 -14.96 -37.78
CA ASN A 119 4.05 -15.89 -38.63
C ASN A 119 3.23 -17.09 -39.14
N ALA A 120 2.16 -17.51 -38.45
CA ALA A 120 1.29 -18.59 -38.90
C ALA A 120 0.35 -18.11 -40.03
N ILE A 121 -0.15 -16.88 -39.91
CA ILE A 121 -0.97 -16.19 -40.92
C ILE A 121 -0.17 -15.99 -42.20
N ASP A 122 1.07 -15.48 -42.09
CA ASP A 122 1.95 -15.25 -43.24
C ASP A 122 2.31 -16.54 -44.00
N ARG A 123 2.22 -17.70 -43.33
CA ARG A 123 2.47 -19.03 -43.91
C ARG A 123 1.20 -19.74 -44.38
N GLY A 124 0.05 -19.06 -44.41
CA GLY A 124 -1.22 -19.63 -44.84
C GLY A 124 -1.74 -20.75 -43.95
N ARG A 125 -1.27 -20.86 -42.70
CA ARG A 125 -1.84 -21.81 -41.74
C ARG A 125 -3.04 -21.17 -41.04
N VAL A 126 -4.09 -21.95 -40.82
CA VAL A 126 -5.19 -21.55 -39.93
C VAL A 126 -4.60 -21.37 -38.52
N PRO A 127 -4.63 -20.16 -37.95
CA PRO A 127 -4.08 -19.95 -36.62
C PRO A 127 -4.94 -20.69 -35.59
N SER A 128 -4.32 -21.59 -34.83
CA SER A 128 -4.91 -22.06 -33.58
C SER A 128 -4.86 -20.90 -32.59
N PHE A 129 -5.98 -20.23 -32.40
CA PHE A 129 -6.11 -19.36 -31.24
C PHE A 129 -5.91 -20.22 -30.00
N PRO A 130 -5.06 -19.80 -29.04
CA PRO A 130 -5.06 -20.46 -27.75
C PRO A 130 -6.49 -20.44 -27.26
N GLU A 131 -7.02 -21.59 -26.86
CA GLU A 131 -8.29 -21.59 -26.14
C GLU A 131 -8.12 -20.60 -24.99
N PRO A 132 -9.09 -19.66 -24.81
CA PRO A 132 -9.06 -18.81 -23.64
C PRO A 132 -8.85 -19.75 -22.45
N VAL A 133 -7.82 -19.47 -21.64
CA VAL A 133 -7.66 -20.14 -20.35
C VAL A 133 -9.03 -20.16 -19.72
N ASP A 134 -9.57 -21.33 -19.34
CA ASP A 134 -10.96 -21.46 -18.88
C ASP A 134 -11.23 -20.50 -17.69
N SER A 135 -11.60 -19.27 -18.01
CA SER A 135 -12.10 -18.23 -17.13
C SER A 135 -13.52 -18.57 -16.65
N SER A 136 -14.08 -19.63 -17.23
CA SER A 136 -15.45 -20.09 -17.08
C SER A 136 -15.60 -21.19 -16.03
N ALA A 137 -15.00 -21.03 -14.85
CA ALA A 137 -15.79 -21.32 -13.67
C ALA A 137 -16.71 -20.10 -13.50
N THR A 138 -17.87 -20.12 -14.16
CA THR A 138 -18.94 -19.11 -14.03
C THR A 138 -18.99 -18.68 -12.58
N MET A 139 -18.79 -17.38 -12.33
CA MET A 139 -18.85 -16.85 -10.97
C MET A 139 -20.15 -17.33 -10.33
N PRO A 140 -20.09 -17.93 -9.12
CA PRO A 140 -21.30 -18.31 -8.41
C PRO A 140 -22.23 -17.09 -8.34
N SER A 141 -23.51 -17.27 -8.66
CA SER A 141 -24.47 -16.16 -8.69
C SER A 141 -25.02 -15.82 -7.31
N GLN A 142 -24.88 -16.74 -6.35
CA GLN A 142 -25.39 -16.61 -4.99
C GLN A 142 -24.29 -16.21 -4.02
N GLU A 143 -24.64 -15.34 -3.08
CA GLU A 143 -23.84 -15.14 -1.86
C GLU A 143 -24.11 -16.31 -0.90
N PRO A 144 -23.11 -16.79 -0.13
CA PRO A 144 -21.75 -16.24 0.03
C PRO A 144 -20.71 -16.80 -0.95
N ASP A 145 -21.07 -17.77 -1.79
CA ASP A 145 -20.14 -18.50 -2.66
C ASP A 145 -19.45 -17.57 -3.68
N ARG A 146 -20.17 -16.55 -4.15
CA ARG A 146 -19.63 -15.51 -5.02
C ARG A 146 -18.48 -14.76 -4.37
N SER A 147 -18.69 -14.24 -3.17
CA SER A 147 -17.67 -13.53 -2.40
C SER A 147 -16.48 -14.43 -2.05
N ALA A 148 -16.75 -15.68 -1.67
CA ALA A 148 -15.70 -16.65 -1.36
C ALA A 148 -14.80 -16.94 -2.57
N GLU A 149 -15.40 -17.15 -3.74
CA GLU A 149 -14.66 -17.41 -4.98
C GLU A 149 -13.90 -16.16 -5.47
N ALA A 150 -14.47 -14.96 -5.32
CA ALA A 150 -13.78 -13.71 -5.60
C ALA A 150 -12.52 -13.56 -4.72
N ILE A 151 -12.65 -13.79 -3.40
CA ILE A 151 -11.51 -13.74 -2.48
C ILE A 151 -10.48 -14.80 -2.85
N ARG A 152 -10.90 -16.03 -3.17
CA ARG A 152 -9.99 -17.12 -3.60
C ARG A 152 -9.14 -16.70 -4.79
N ARG A 153 -9.75 -16.03 -5.78
CA ARG A 153 -9.07 -15.54 -6.99
C ARG A 153 -8.11 -14.39 -6.68
N VAL A 154 -8.50 -13.45 -5.82
CA VAL A 154 -7.67 -12.27 -5.47
C VAL A 154 -6.58 -12.58 -4.44
N LEU A 155 -6.68 -13.69 -3.71
CA LEU A 155 -5.82 -14.01 -2.58
C LEU A 155 -4.30 -13.85 -2.85
N PRO A 156 -3.74 -14.27 -4.00
CA PRO A 156 -2.32 -14.04 -4.29
C PRO A 156 -1.93 -12.56 -4.30
N GLU A 157 -2.79 -11.69 -4.83
CA GLU A 157 -2.58 -10.24 -4.85
C GLU A 157 -2.81 -9.62 -3.47
N LEU A 158 -3.82 -10.06 -2.72
CA LEU A 158 -4.05 -9.61 -1.34
C LEU A 158 -2.84 -9.90 -0.44
N ARG A 159 -2.23 -11.09 -0.56
CA ARG A 159 -1.02 -11.45 0.20
C ARG A 159 0.17 -10.54 -0.11
N LYS A 160 0.25 -9.99 -1.33
CA LYS A 160 1.28 -8.98 -1.66
C LYS A 160 1.01 -7.66 -0.96
N LEU A 161 -0.27 -7.28 -0.81
CA LEU A 161 -0.71 -6.04 -0.15
C LEU A 161 -0.59 -6.08 1.38
N ASP A 162 -0.72 -7.25 2.00
CA ASP A 162 -0.64 -7.40 3.47
C ASP A 162 0.66 -6.84 4.06
N ARG A 163 1.79 -6.99 3.36
CA ARG A 163 3.07 -6.41 3.80
C ARG A 163 3.05 -4.88 3.84
N TYR A 164 2.31 -4.25 2.93
CA TYR A 164 2.17 -2.80 2.88
C TYR A 164 1.20 -2.31 3.95
N GLU A 165 0.11 -3.05 4.18
CA GLU A 165 -0.86 -2.77 5.24
C GLU A 165 -0.20 -2.84 6.62
N LEU A 166 0.46 -3.95 6.94
CA LEU A 166 1.15 -4.12 8.23
C LEU A 166 2.25 -3.07 8.44
N ARG A 167 2.97 -2.70 7.37
CA ARG A 167 3.99 -1.64 7.45
C ARG A 167 3.39 -0.26 7.70
N ALA A 168 2.29 0.08 7.02
CA ALA A 168 1.61 1.36 7.20
C ALA A 168 1.04 1.47 8.62
N ALA A 169 0.35 0.43 9.09
CA ALA A 169 -0.15 0.34 10.46
C ALA A 169 0.97 0.49 11.49
N ALA A 170 2.05 -0.28 11.35
CA ALA A 170 3.19 -0.19 12.27
C ALA A 170 3.88 1.18 12.26
N ARG A 171 3.92 1.89 11.11
CA ARG A 171 4.43 3.27 11.08
C ARG A 171 3.51 4.23 11.81
N ARG A 172 2.20 4.13 11.59
CA ARG A 172 1.19 4.94 12.27
C ARG A 172 1.30 4.75 13.78
N ASP A 173 1.27 3.52 14.25
CA ASP A 173 1.26 3.22 15.69
C ASP A 173 2.55 3.73 16.37
N ARG A 174 3.70 3.62 15.70
CA ARG A 174 4.97 4.23 16.17
C ARG A 174 4.90 5.75 16.20
N ALA A 175 4.37 6.37 15.15
CA ALA A 175 4.27 7.83 15.06
C ALA A 175 3.30 8.38 16.13
N VAL A 176 2.19 7.70 16.38
CA VAL A 176 1.25 8.01 17.47
C VAL A 176 1.95 7.88 18.81
N SER A 177 2.66 6.78 19.06
CA SER A 177 3.40 6.59 20.31
C SER A 177 4.43 7.72 20.55
N ILE A 178 5.18 8.11 19.53
CA ILE A 178 6.15 9.22 19.64
C ILE A 178 5.45 10.56 19.85
N PHE A 179 4.37 10.82 19.12
CA PHE A 179 3.58 12.04 19.25
C PHE A 179 3.02 12.21 20.67
N LEU A 180 2.49 11.13 21.26
CA LEU A 180 1.98 11.17 22.62
C LEU A 180 3.08 11.43 23.65
N ILE A 181 4.27 10.85 23.47
CA ILE A 181 5.43 11.10 24.32
C ILE A 181 5.91 12.56 24.19
N GLU A 182 6.03 13.08 22.98
CA GLU A 182 6.46 14.47 22.77
C GLU A 182 5.42 15.47 23.28
N LYS A 183 4.13 15.15 23.15
CA LYS A 183 3.03 15.96 23.68
C LYS A 183 2.98 15.96 25.20
N SER A 184 3.35 14.86 25.86
CA SER A 184 3.41 14.77 27.32
C SER A 184 4.67 15.38 27.93
N ILE A 185 5.75 15.53 27.14
CA ILE A 185 7.03 16.15 27.55
C ILE A 185 7.08 17.66 27.21
N GLY A 186 6.15 18.15 26.37
CA GLY A 186 6.02 19.58 26.06
C GLY A 186 5.88 20.46 27.30
N PRO A 187 6.25 21.75 27.23
CA PRO A 187 6.32 22.60 28.41
C PRO A 187 4.95 22.61 29.10
N THR A 188 4.91 22.12 30.33
CA THR A 188 3.79 22.25 31.25
C THR A 188 3.50 23.73 31.47
N ASN A 189 2.66 24.31 30.62
CA ASN A 189 1.85 25.44 31.01
C ASN A 189 0.58 24.85 31.59
N ASN A 190 0.52 24.94 32.92
CA ASN A 190 -0.59 24.56 33.79
C ASN A 190 -1.96 25.11 33.32
N CYS A 191 -3.00 24.38 33.73
CA CYS A 191 -4.43 24.72 33.74
C CYS A 191 -5.07 24.70 32.34
N GLU A 192 -6.10 23.92 32.03
CA GLU A 192 -7.25 23.52 32.84
C GLU A 192 -7.72 22.10 32.48
N ALA A 193 -8.25 21.42 33.48
CA ALA A 193 -8.93 20.15 33.34
C ALA A 193 -10.24 20.29 32.53
N GLN A 194 -10.71 19.14 32.05
CA GLN A 194 -12.06 18.85 31.53
C GLN A 194 -12.25 18.97 30.01
N ASN A 195 -12.03 17.85 29.31
CA ASN A 195 -13.08 17.08 28.65
C ASN A 195 -12.43 16.05 27.72
N GLU A 196 -12.56 14.77 28.06
CA GLU A 196 -12.17 13.69 27.16
C GLU A 196 -13.16 13.61 25.99
N PRO A 197 -12.71 13.69 24.71
CA PRO A 197 -13.56 13.32 23.60
C PRO A 197 -13.59 11.80 23.48
N ASN A 198 -14.76 11.22 23.73
CA ASN A 198 -15.07 9.81 23.55
C ASN A 198 -14.92 9.43 22.06
N PHE A 199 -13.84 8.73 21.70
CA PHE A 199 -13.49 8.35 20.33
C PHE A 199 -14.38 7.24 19.73
N SER A 200 -15.44 6.82 20.41
CA SER A 200 -16.29 5.69 20.00
C SER A 200 -17.53 6.07 19.17
N GLN A 201 -17.68 7.33 18.72
CA GLN A 201 -18.89 7.80 18.02
C GLN A 201 -18.73 8.13 16.52
N PHE A 202 -17.61 7.77 15.88
CA PHE A 202 -17.36 8.15 14.47
C PHE A 202 -17.35 6.98 13.47
N ILE A 203 -17.97 5.84 13.80
CA ILE A 203 -18.24 4.78 12.82
C ILE A 203 -19.70 4.33 12.96
N GLU A 204 -20.57 5.01 12.23
CA GLU A 204 -21.78 4.46 11.59
C GLU A 204 -21.81 4.96 10.13
#